data_AF-A0A3G9IQN0-F1
#
_entry.id   AF-A0A3G9IQN0-F1
#
_cell.length_a   1.000
_cell.length_b   1.000
_cell.length_c   1.000
_cell.angle_alpha   90.00
_cell.angle_beta   90.00
_cell.angle_gamma   90.00
#
_symmetry.space_group_name_H-M   'P 1'
#
loop_
_entity.id
_entity.type
_entity.pdbx_description
1 polymer ?
#
loop_
_entity_poly.entity_id
_entity_poly.type
_entity_poly.pdbx_seq_one_letter_code
_entity_poly.pdbx_strand_id
1 'polypeptide(L)' 'MKVNPLLLQVVSAFFLIYGIVDIIFVNVLLGIILLIIGVAMNVVALNIRMKMKK' A
#
# COMPACT_ATOMS: atom_id res chain seq x y z
N MET A 1 10.49 16.41 2.89
CA MET A 1 11.02 15.17 2.26
C MET A 1 10.38 15.01 0.88
N LYS A 2 11.16 14.88 -0.20
CA LYS A 2 10.63 14.54 -1.54
C LYS A 2 10.19 13.08 -1.50
N VAL A 3 8.89 12.82 -1.38
CA VAL A 3 8.36 11.45 -1.35
C VAL A 3 8.65 10.80 -2.70
N ASN A 4 9.50 9.77 -2.72
CA ASN A 4 9.79 9.04 -3.94
C ASN A 4 8.58 8.15 -4.28
N PRO A 5 7.92 8.34 -5.44
CA PRO A 5 6.70 7.58 -5.79
C PRO A 5 6.95 6.08 -5.92
N LEU A 6 8.18 5.67 -6.28
CA LEU A 6 8.58 4.26 -6.32
C LEU A 6 8.63 3.64 -4.93
N LEU A 7 9.17 4.37 -3.94
CA LEU A 7 9.21 3.91 -2.56
C LEU A 7 7.79 3.71 -2.02
N LEU A 8 6.88 4.65 -2.32
CA LEU A 8 5.49 4.57 -1.87
C LEU A 8 4.74 3.37 -2.49
N GLN A 9 5.02 3.03 -3.75
CA GLN A 9 4.50 1.83 -4.40
C GLN A 9 5.08 0.53 -3.83
N VAL A 10 6.37 0.49 -3.52
CA VAL A 10 6.98 -0.70 -2.92
C VAL A 10 6.39 -0.94 -1.54
N VAL A 11 6.29 0.11 -0.73
CA VAL A 11 5.70 0.01 0.62
C VAL A 11 4.24 -0.41 0.54
N SER A 12 3.44 0.16 -0.37
CA SER A 12 2.03 -0.27 -0.52
C SER A 12 1.91 -1.74 -0.93
N ALA A 13 2.78 -2.24 -1.81
CA ALA A 13 2.82 -3.65 -2.17
C ALA A 13 3.15 -4.56 -0.98
N PHE A 14 4.09 -4.15 -0.11
CA PHE A 14 4.38 -4.89 1.12
C PHE A 14 3.16 -4.97 2.05
N PHE A 15 2.45 -3.86 2.26
CA PHE A 15 1.23 -3.84 3.08
C PHE A 15 0.14 -4.74 2.49
N LEU A 16 0.01 -4.79 1.17
CA LEU A 16 -0.95 -5.68 0.51
C LEU A 16 -0.60 -7.15 0.70
N ILE A 17 0.67 -7.52 0.49
CA ILE A 17 1.15 -8.90 0.65
C ILE A 17 1.02 -9.35 2.11
N TYR A 18 1.49 -8.54 3.05
CA TYR A 18 1.37 -8.86 4.48
C TYR A 18 -0.08 -8.91 4.94
N GLY A 19 -0.95 -8.02 4.46
CA GLY A 19 -2.38 -8.06 4.77
C GLY A 19 -3.03 -9.37 4.32
N ILE A 20 -2.67 -9.89 3.14
CA ILE A 20 -3.14 -11.19 2.66
C ILE A 20 -2.62 -12.33 3.55
N VAL A 21 -1.32 -12.31 3.89
CA VAL A 21 -0.72 -13.33 4.77
C VAL A 21 -1.37 -13.32 6.16
N ASP A 22 -1.60 -12.13 6.74
CA ASP A 22 -2.26 -12.00 8.04
C ASP A 22 -3.69 -12.54 8.02
N ILE A 23 -4.44 -12.30 6.95
CA ILE A 23 -5.80 -12.86 6.80
C ILE A 23 -5.77 -14.38 6.82
N ILE A 24 -4.79 -14.99 6.16
CA ILE A 24 -4.72 -16.44 6.00
C ILE A 24 -4.16 -17.12 7.25
N PHE A 25 -3.17 -16.53 7.92
CA PHE A 25 -2.35 -17.23 8.90
C PHE A 25 -2.40 -16.66 10.33
N VAL A 26 -2.83 -15.41 10.54
CA VAL A 26 -2.65 -14.72 11.83
C VAL A 26 -3.96 -14.19 12.39
N ASN A 27 -4.54 -13.17 11.75
CA ASN A 27 -5.76 -12.53 12.20
C ASN A 27 -6.45 -11.80 11.03
N VAL A 28 -7.64 -12.28 10.68
CA VAL A 28 -8.46 -11.75 9.59
C VAL A 28 -8.74 -10.25 9.76
N LEU A 29 -9.04 -9.80 10.98
CA LEU A 29 -9.38 -8.40 11.23
C LEU A 29 -8.18 -7.49 10.99
N LEU A 30 -7.00 -7.91 11.47
CA LEU A 30 -5.76 -7.14 11.34
C LEU A 30 -5.31 -7.06 9.87
N GLY A 31 -5.38 -8.19 9.16
CA GLY A 31 -4.99 -8.26 7.75
C GLY A 31 -5.93 -7.46 6.83
N ILE A 32 -7.24 -7.39 7.14
CA ILE A 32 -8.17 -6.50 6.43
C ILE A 32 -7.78 -5.03 6.61
N ILE A 33 -7.41 -4.62 7.84
CA ILE A 33 -6.97 -3.24 8.11
C ILE A 33 -5.68 -2.93 7.32
N LEU A 34 -4.71 -3.85 7.33
CA LEU A 34 -3.48 -3.70 6.54
C LEU A 34 -3.75 -3.59 5.03
N LEU A 35 -4.68 -4.39 4.50
CA LEU A 35 -5.09 -4.31 3.10
C LEU A 35 -5.69 -2.94 2.76
N ILE A 36 -6.59 -2.42 3.59
CA ILE A 36 -7.22 -1.11 3.37
C ILE A 36 -6.16 0.00 3.33
N ILE A 37 -5.21 -0.03 4.27
CA ILE A 37 -4.10 0.93 4.32
C ILE A 37 -3.20 0.80 3.09
N GLY A 38 -2.86 -0.43 2.70
CA GLY A 38 -2.05 -0.71 1.51
C GLY A 38 -2.71 -0.19 0.22
N VAL A 39 -4.01 -0.42 0.05
CA VAL A 39 -4.78 0.11 -1.08
C VAL A 39 -4.76 1.65 -1.09
N ALA A 40 -5.04 2.28 0.05
CA ALA A 40 -5.06 3.74 0.16
C ALA A 40 -3.69 4.35 -0.19
N MET A 41 -2.59 3.77 0.31
CA MET A 41 -1.24 4.20 -0.02
C MET A 41 -0.94 4.04 -1.51
N ASN A 42 -1.40 2.95 -2.13
CA ASN A 42 -1.19 2.72 -3.55
C ASN A 42 -1.94 3.75 -4.42
N VAL A 43 -3.18 4.10 -4.06
CA VAL A 43 -3.95 5.15 -4.74
C VAL A 43 -3.25 6.51 -4.64
N VAL A 44 -2.72 6.84 -3.46
CA VAL A 44 -1.94 8.08 -3.27
C VAL A 44 -0.67 8.06 -4.13
N ALA A 45 0.05 6.94 -4.16
CA ALA A 45 1.25 6.78 -4.98
C ALA A 45 0.96 6.96 -6.48
N LEU A 46 -0.15 6.39 -6.98
CA LEU A 46 -0.60 6.55 -8.36
C LEU A 46 -0.94 8.02 -8.67
N ASN A 47 -1.66 8.71 -7.78
CA ASN A 47 -1.99 10.12 -7.96
C ASN A 47 -0.74 11.01 -8.03
N ILE A 48 0.25 10.73 -7.17
CA ILE A 48 1.54 11.43 -7.17
C ILE A 48 2.30 11.15 -8.49
N ARG A 49 2.30 9.90 -8.96
CA ARG A 49 2.95 9.51 -10.21
C ARG A 49 2.31 10.15 -11.43
N MET A 50 0.97 10.27 -11.44
CA MET A 50 0.23 10.98 -12.48
C MET A 50 0.53 12.49 -12.47
N LYS A 51 0.62 13.11 -11.29
CA LYS A 51 0.99 14.53 -11.16
C LYS A 51 2.42 14.83 -11.61
N MET A 52 3.35 13.88 -11.48
CA MET A 52 4.72 14.03 -11.98
C MET A 52 4.86 13.82 -13.49
N LYS A 53 3.88 13.16 -14.13
CA LYS A 53 3.85 12.94 -15.58
C LYS A 53 3.12 14.06 -16.34
N LYS A 54 2.39 14.92 -15.64
CA LYS A 54 1.67 16.08 -16.18
C LYS A 54 2.53 17.32 -16.10
#